data_AF-A0A2A2UW26-F1
#
_entry.id   AF-A0A2A2UW26-F1
#
_cell.length_a   1.000
_cell.length_b   1.000
_cell.length_c   1.000
_cell.angle_alpha   90.00
_cell.angle_beta   90.00
_cell.angle_gamma   90.00
#
_symmetry.space_group_name_H-M   'P 1'
#
loop_
_entity.id
_entity.type
_entity.pdbx_description
1 polymer ?
#
loop_
_entity_poly.entity_id
_entity_poly.type
_entity_poly.pdbx_seq_one_letter_code
_entity_poly.pdbx_strand_id
1 'polypeptide(L)'
;MALFELGYLSFAYFLYDHDSASFIEQGLSLILFLGSIFVFVVNCLSLTSLQELKEIATQAKYNAEHDFLTDLENRQRCIDAINERKHQQLDFSVILVDLNNFKQINDAKGHFFGDKLLVELAHKMRAALLPRSKLYRMGGDEFIILMDVTDVNCIYSQNNALLSELKSGIEIEELQLDVTYSAGASLWTKSRQLDVFDLLKQADIAMYSAKHSRQSIVIFDEELHEGIEAEFQLLANLKVALARGELTLYYQPIVCSQSGDTHGVEALLRWPQPDGTMIMPDQFIELAERNNLIRQLSAFVINRVFQDLAILIEIDDKLVVHINLSCQDFAEQNLINTLAMLLDTHRVDPTHIVFELTESTVMEEVEKARSLIETLIDMGFAVSIDDFGTGFSSFSILKELPISQIKIDGSFVRLSHESEKDQAIVETSMFLARKLNCSIVAEGVESDACLQYLYSLDCPYIQGFQICEPLSLSECVKWINSQSMVRGAMKRLDG
;
A
#
# COMPACT_ATOMS: atom_id res chain seq x y z
N MET A 1 8.05 42.22 -56.91
CA MET A 1 9.07 41.48 -57.69
C MET A 1 8.58 41.11 -59.08
N ALA A 2 7.47 40.39 -59.24
CA ALA A 2 6.92 40.09 -60.58
C ALA A 2 6.70 41.31 -61.49
N LEU A 3 6.27 42.46 -60.93
CA LEU A 3 6.14 43.72 -61.68
C LEU A 3 7.50 44.30 -62.16
N PHE A 4 8.59 44.06 -61.43
CA PHE A 4 9.94 44.50 -61.82
C PHE A 4 10.49 43.60 -62.92
N GLU A 5 10.32 42.28 -62.79
CA GLU A 5 10.73 41.32 -63.83
C GLU A 5 9.97 41.56 -65.13
N LEU A 6 8.65 41.69 -65.07
CA LEU A 6 7.81 42.04 -66.23
C LEU A 6 8.19 43.42 -66.79
N GLY A 7 8.55 44.37 -65.92
CA GLY A 7 9.04 45.70 -66.32
C GLY A 7 10.36 45.63 -67.09
N TYR A 8 11.35 44.86 -66.61
CA TYR A 8 12.63 44.69 -67.28
C TYR A 8 12.53 43.87 -68.57
N LEU A 9 11.65 42.86 -68.60
CA LEU A 9 11.35 42.07 -69.81
C LEU A 9 10.65 42.93 -70.87
N SER A 10 9.69 43.77 -70.45
CA SER A 10 9.00 44.73 -71.32
C SER A 10 9.95 45.82 -71.84
N PHE A 11 10.88 46.30 -70.99
CA PHE A 11 11.91 47.26 -71.38
C PHE A 11 12.93 46.67 -72.37
N ALA A 12 13.35 45.41 -72.16
CA ALA A 12 14.19 44.68 -73.09
C ALA A 12 13.50 44.49 -74.45
N TYR A 13 12.22 44.13 -74.43
CA TYR A 13 11.41 43.98 -75.64
C TYR A 13 11.22 45.32 -76.37
N PHE A 14 10.96 46.40 -75.65
CA PHE A 14 10.85 47.75 -76.19
C PHE A 14 12.13 48.23 -76.88
N LEU A 15 13.29 47.95 -76.28
CA LEU A 15 14.61 48.27 -76.86
C LEU A 15 14.97 47.38 -78.05
N TYR A 16 14.41 46.17 -78.14
CA TYR A 16 14.59 45.29 -79.29
C TYR A 16 13.79 45.74 -80.51
N ASP A 17 12.60 46.31 -80.30
CA ASP A 17 11.69 46.76 -81.36
C ASP A 17 12.02 48.17 -81.91
N HIS A 18 12.92 48.91 -81.25
CA HIS A 18 13.41 50.22 -81.71
C HIS A 18 14.86 50.12 -82.24
N ASP A 19 15.02 50.27 -83.56
CA ASP A 19 16.26 50.16 -84.36
C ASP A 19 17.39 51.17 -83.99
N SER A 20 17.21 52.00 -82.96
CA SER A 20 18.14 53.05 -82.53
C SER A 20 18.78 52.81 -81.16
N ALA A 21 18.54 51.66 -80.51
CA ALA A 21 19.12 51.34 -79.21
C ALA A 21 20.63 51.07 -79.33
N SER A 22 21.44 51.67 -78.45
CA SER A 22 22.88 51.42 -78.45
C SER A 22 23.21 50.04 -77.86
N PHE A 23 24.33 49.45 -78.26
CA PHE A 23 24.83 48.18 -77.69
C PHE A 23 24.93 48.22 -76.14
N ILE A 24 25.20 49.39 -75.58
CA ILE A 24 25.29 49.61 -74.14
C ILE A 24 23.92 49.45 -73.47
N GLU A 25 22.85 49.94 -74.11
CA GLU A 25 21.47 49.89 -73.58
C GLU A 25 20.93 48.46 -73.56
N GLN A 26 21.18 47.69 -74.62
CA GLN A 26 20.83 46.27 -74.69
C GLN A 26 21.60 45.45 -73.63
N GLY A 27 22.89 45.73 -73.45
CA GLY A 27 23.70 45.10 -72.41
C GLY A 27 23.22 45.42 -70.99
N LEU A 28 22.86 46.68 -70.72
CA LEU A 28 22.32 47.11 -69.43
C LEU A 28 20.98 46.45 -69.12
N SER A 29 20.09 46.36 -70.12
CA SER A 29 18.78 45.72 -69.98
C SER A 29 18.89 44.23 -69.64
N LEU A 30 19.82 43.51 -70.29
CA LEU A 30 20.09 42.11 -70.00
C LEU A 30 20.64 41.91 -68.57
N ILE A 31 21.55 42.77 -68.13
CA ILE A 31 22.10 42.74 -66.76
C ILE A 31 21.00 42.96 -65.73
N LEU A 32 20.12 43.94 -65.95
CA LEU A 32 19.00 44.23 -65.04
C LEU A 32 17.99 43.08 -64.97
N PHE A 33 17.70 42.44 -66.11
CA PHE A 33 16.81 41.29 -66.16
C PHE A 33 17.39 40.05 -65.45
N LEU A 34 18.67 39.72 -65.71
CA LEU A 34 19.35 38.64 -65.01
C LEU A 34 19.48 38.93 -63.51
N GLY A 35 19.71 40.20 -63.14
CA GLY A 35 19.69 40.67 -61.77
C GLY A 35 18.33 40.50 -61.09
N SER A 36 17.22 40.76 -61.78
CA SER A 36 15.88 40.56 -61.20
C SER A 36 15.57 39.08 -60.97
N ILE A 37 15.92 38.20 -61.92
CA ILE A 37 15.81 36.74 -61.75
C ILE A 37 16.65 36.28 -60.55
N PHE A 38 17.89 36.77 -60.41
CA PHE A 38 18.75 36.42 -59.28
C PHE A 38 18.11 36.82 -57.94
N VAL A 39 17.61 38.05 -57.83
CA VAL A 39 16.93 38.53 -56.61
C VAL A 39 15.65 37.75 -56.32
N PHE A 40 14.93 37.30 -57.35
CA PHE A 40 13.74 36.46 -57.19
C PHE A 40 14.11 35.09 -56.65
N VAL A 41 15.09 34.41 -57.25
CA VAL A 41 15.58 33.10 -56.79
C VAL A 41 16.08 33.19 -55.35
N VAL A 42 16.88 34.21 -55.01
CA VAL A 42 17.37 34.43 -53.64
C VAL A 42 16.21 34.67 -52.67
N ASN A 43 15.18 35.44 -53.04
CA ASN A 43 14.00 35.64 -52.19
C ASN A 43 13.22 34.34 -51.98
N CYS A 44 12.98 33.57 -53.05
CA CYS A 44 12.30 32.29 -52.95
C CYS A 44 13.04 31.33 -52.03
N LEU A 45 14.36 31.17 -52.24
CA LEU A 45 15.21 30.34 -51.37
C LEU A 45 15.18 30.83 -49.92
N SER A 46 15.28 32.15 -49.70
CA SER A 46 15.22 32.75 -48.35
C SER A 46 13.88 32.47 -47.66
N LEU A 47 12.76 32.62 -48.37
CA LEU A 47 11.43 32.34 -47.82
C LEU A 47 11.24 30.86 -47.49
N THR A 48 11.70 29.95 -48.34
CA THR A 48 11.68 28.51 -48.07
C THR A 48 12.52 28.17 -46.84
N SER A 49 13.75 28.67 -46.75
CA SER A 49 14.61 28.46 -45.58
C SER A 49 14.01 29.01 -44.29
N LEU A 50 13.33 30.16 -44.34
CA LEU A 50 12.62 30.72 -43.18
C LEU A 50 11.42 29.87 -42.76
N GLN A 51 10.71 29.26 -43.72
CA GLN A 51 9.61 28.32 -43.42
C GLN A 51 10.15 27.05 -42.77
N GLU A 52 11.19 26.43 -43.34
CA GLU A 52 11.84 25.24 -42.77
C GLU A 52 12.37 25.50 -41.36
N LEU A 53 13.05 26.63 -41.13
CA LEU A 53 13.52 27.01 -39.79
C LEU A 53 12.36 27.17 -38.80
N LYS A 54 11.23 27.73 -39.24
CA LYS A 54 10.05 27.90 -38.40
C LYS A 54 9.40 26.55 -38.06
N GLU A 55 9.34 25.64 -39.01
CA GLU A 55 8.84 24.27 -38.80
C GLU A 55 9.72 23.50 -37.84
N ILE A 56 11.05 23.53 -38.04
CA ILE A 56 12.03 22.92 -37.13
C ILE A 56 11.91 23.51 -35.72
N ALA A 57 11.80 24.84 -35.60
CA ALA A 57 11.64 25.50 -34.31
C ALA A 57 10.31 25.12 -33.63
N THR A 58 9.22 25.01 -34.39
CA THR A 58 7.90 24.60 -33.87
C THR A 58 7.95 23.15 -33.39
N GLN A 59 8.55 22.25 -34.17
CA GLN A 59 8.69 20.84 -33.79
C GLN A 59 9.63 20.68 -32.58
N ALA A 60 10.74 21.41 -32.55
CA ALA A 60 11.66 21.40 -31.42
C ALA A 60 10.98 21.89 -30.14
N LYS A 61 10.17 22.95 -30.23
CA LYS A 61 9.36 23.44 -29.10
C LYS A 61 8.35 22.38 -28.66
N TYR A 62 7.63 21.79 -29.61
CA TYR A 62 6.64 20.75 -29.32
C TYR A 62 7.27 19.57 -28.58
N ASN A 63 8.38 19.05 -29.10
CA ASN A 63 9.13 17.94 -28.50
C ASN A 63 9.72 18.29 -27.11
N ALA A 64 10.03 19.56 -26.87
CA ALA A 64 10.50 20.02 -25.56
C ALA A 64 9.36 20.14 -24.53
N GLU A 65 8.12 20.30 -24.98
CA GLU A 65 6.94 20.53 -24.12
C GLU A 65 6.02 19.30 -23.99
N HIS A 66 6.18 18.26 -24.83
CA HIS A 66 5.30 17.08 -24.85
C HIS A 66 6.07 15.77 -24.58
N ASP A 67 5.34 14.79 -24.05
CA ASP A 67 5.79 13.42 -23.85
C ASP A 67 5.62 12.60 -25.14
N PHE A 68 6.68 11.90 -25.54
CA PHE A 68 6.73 11.21 -26.83
C PHE A 68 5.80 10.00 -26.95
N LEU A 69 5.39 9.42 -25.82
CA LEU A 69 4.54 8.22 -25.79
C LEU A 69 3.06 8.60 -25.79
N THR A 70 2.66 9.49 -24.88
CA THR A 70 1.25 9.78 -24.58
C THR A 70 0.73 11.05 -25.22
N ASP A 71 1.59 11.84 -25.87
CA ASP A 71 1.25 13.14 -26.47
C ASP A 71 0.70 14.16 -25.46
N LEU A 72 0.92 13.94 -24.15
CA LEU A 72 0.59 14.88 -23.09
C LEU A 72 1.68 15.95 -22.94
N GLU A 73 1.31 17.10 -22.37
CA GLU A 73 2.32 18.07 -21.91
C GLU A 73 3.22 17.37 -20.86
N ASN A 74 4.54 17.55 -20.96
CA ASN A 74 5.51 16.82 -20.13
C ASN A 74 5.78 17.51 -18.78
N ARG A 75 6.66 16.90 -17.98
CA ARG A 75 7.13 17.44 -16.69
C ARG A 75 7.61 18.90 -16.75
N GLN A 76 8.40 19.25 -17.77
CA GLN A 76 8.93 20.62 -17.88
C GLN A 76 7.79 21.61 -18.07
N ARG A 77 6.86 21.31 -18.98
CA ARG A 77 5.69 22.17 -19.22
C ARG A 77 4.76 22.25 -18.01
N CYS A 78 4.64 21.18 -17.23
CA CYS A 78 3.90 21.17 -15.96
C CYS A 78 4.50 22.17 -14.95
N ILE A 79 5.81 22.12 -14.74
CA ILE A 79 6.53 23.04 -13.84
C ILE A 79 6.35 24.50 -14.28
N ASP A 80 6.44 24.76 -15.58
CA ASP A 80 6.22 26.10 -16.13
C ASP A 80 4.77 26.57 -15.88
N ALA A 81 3.77 25.70 -16.09
CA ALA A 81 2.37 26.00 -15.85
C ALA A 81 2.03 26.26 -14.36
N ILE A 82 2.74 25.60 -13.44
CA ILE A 82 2.64 25.87 -11.99
C ILE A 82 3.26 27.24 -11.68
N ASN A 83 4.45 27.53 -12.21
CA ASN A 83 5.11 28.83 -12.00
C ASN A 83 4.28 30.00 -12.57
N GLU A 84 3.69 29.83 -13.75
CA GLU A 84 2.78 30.81 -14.35
C GLU A 84 1.62 31.17 -13.38
N ARG A 85 0.97 30.17 -12.78
CA ARG A 85 -0.12 30.37 -11.81
C ARG A 85 0.34 31.06 -10.52
N LYS A 86 1.51 30.67 -10.01
CA LYS A 86 2.14 31.31 -8.85
C LYS A 86 2.45 32.79 -9.12
N HIS A 87 3.00 33.11 -10.29
CA HIS A 87 3.26 34.49 -10.70
C HIS A 87 1.97 35.30 -10.83
N GLN A 88 0.90 34.69 -11.32
CA GLN A 88 -0.43 35.29 -11.39
C GLN A 88 -1.17 35.33 -10.05
N GLN A 89 -0.62 34.69 -9.01
CA GLN A 89 -1.26 34.55 -7.70
C GLN A 89 -2.66 33.95 -7.82
N LEU A 90 -2.83 32.92 -8.65
CA LEU A 90 -4.08 32.16 -8.74
C LEU A 90 -4.04 31.04 -7.71
N ASP A 91 -5.15 30.78 -7.03
CA ASP A 91 -5.26 29.59 -6.17
C ASP A 91 -5.48 28.36 -7.06
N PHE A 92 -4.73 27.28 -6.82
CA PHE A 92 -4.79 26.06 -7.63
C PHE A 92 -4.43 24.82 -6.81
N SER A 93 -4.74 23.65 -7.35
CA SER A 93 -4.36 22.36 -6.79
C SER A 93 -3.57 21.53 -7.80
N VAL A 94 -2.66 20.72 -7.26
CA VAL A 94 -1.89 19.73 -7.99
C VAL A 94 -2.26 18.36 -7.46
N ILE A 95 -2.69 17.48 -8.35
CA ILE A 95 -3.01 16.08 -8.03
C ILE A 95 -1.99 15.21 -8.77
N LEU A 96 -1.11 14.56 -8.01
CA LEU A 96 -0.21 13.52 -8.53
C LEU A 96 -0.96 12.19 -8.54
N VAL A 97 -0.84 11.43 -9.63
CA VAL A 97 -1.53 10.16 -9.86
C VAL A 97 -0.50 9.11 -10.28
N ASP A 98 -0.53 7.96 -9.63
CA ASP A 98 0.35 6.81 -9.89
C ASP A 98 -0.48 5.53 -10.09
N LEU A 99 -0.13 4.72 -11.08
CA LEU A 99 -0.83 3.46 -11.35
C LEU A 99 -0.41 2.39 -10.35
N ASN A 100 -1.39 1.70 -9.79
CA ASN A 100 -1.10 0.56 -8.93
C ASN A 100 -0.70 -0.65 -9.77
N ASN A 101 0.32 -1.37 -9.30
CA ASN A 101 0.83 -2.62 -9.90
C ASN A 101 1.32 -2.52 -11.36
N PHE A 102 1.61 -1.33 -11.90
CA PHE A 102 2.09 -1.17 -13.28
C PHE A 102 3.36 -2.00 -13.57
N LYS A 103 4.28 -2.07 -12.60
CA LYS A 103 5.46 -2.94 -12.71
C LYS A 103 5.10 -4.42 -12.92
N GLN A 104 4.11 -4.94 -12.20
CA GLN A 104 3.68 -6.34 -12.35
C GLN A 104 3.08 -6.59 -13.74
N ILE A 105 2.36 -5.60 -14.29
CA ILE A 105 1.85 -5.66 -15.67
C ILE A 105 3.02 -5.74 -16.66
N ASN A 106 4.04 -4.90 -16.50
CA ASN A 106 5.24 -4.93 -17.33
C ASN A 106 6.02 -6.24 -17.21
N ASP A 107 6.18 -6.77 -16.00
CA ASP A 107 6.89 -8.02 -15.76
C ASP A 107 6.14 -9.22 -16.38
N ALA A 108 4.80 -9.18 -16.40
CA ALA A 108 3.96 -10.25 -16.94
C ALA A 108 3.75 -10.17 -18.46
N LYS A 109 3.68 -8.97 -19.04
CA LYS A 109 3.27 -8.75 -20.45
C LYS A 109 4.31 -8.03 -21.31
N GLY A 110 5.40 -7.57 -20.70
CA GLY A 110 6.46 -6.81 -21.35
C GLY A 110 6.16 -5.31 -21.47
N HIS A 111 7.22 -4.52 -21.60
CA HIS A 111 7.13 -3.05 -21.62
C HIS A 111 6.27 -2.48 -22.75
N PHE A 112 6.26 -3.10 -23.93
CA PHE A 112 5.43 -2.63 -25.05
C PHE A 112 3.92 -2.68 -24.74
N PHE A 113 3.49 -3.65 -23.93
CA PHE A 113 2.12 -3.73 -23.46
C PHE A 113 1.82 -2.62 -22.45
N GLY A 114 2.76 -2.35 -21.52
CA GLY A 114 2.67 -1.22 -20.60
C GLY A 114 2.63 0.14 -21.31
N ASP A 115 3.39 0.30 -22.39
CA ASP A 115 3.37 1.53 -23.19
C ASP A 115 1.99 1.79 -23.79
N LYS A 116 1.34 0.76 -24.37
CA LYS A 116 -0.05 0.86 -24.86
C LYS A 116 -1.02 1.21 -23.75
N LEU A 117 -0.83 0.61 -22.56
CA LEU A 117 -1.65 0.90 -21.39
C LEU A 117 -1.56 2.39 -20.99
N LEU A 118 -0.37 2.95 -20.98
CA LEU A 118 -0.18 4.36 -20.65
C LEU A 118 -0.80 5.31 -21.68
N VAL A 119 -0.79 4.95 -22.97
CA VAL A 119 -1.45 5.72 -24.03
C VAL A 119 -2.97 5.72 -23.85
N GLU A 120 -3.59 4.55 -23.70
CA GLU A 120 -5.04 4.44 -23.51
C GLU A 120 -5.49 5.09 -22.19
N LEU A 121 -4.70 4.93 -21.13
CA LEU A 121 -4.96 5.60 -19.86
C LEU A 121 -4.90 7.12 -20.01
N ALA A 122 -3.89 7.66 -20.70
CA ALA A 122 -3.78 9.09 -20.94
C ALA A 122 -5.01 9.64 -21.69
N HIS A 123 -5.55 8.90 -22.67
CA HIS A 123 -6.77 9.26 -23.37
C HIS A 123 -8.00 9.27 -22.44
N LYS A 124 -8.19 8.22 -21.64
CA LYS A 124 -9.28 8.13 -20.66
C LYS A 124 -9.20 9.21 -19.59
N MET A 125 -8.03 9.43 -19.00
CA MET A 125 -7.82 10.49 -18.00
C MET A 125 -8.11 11.88 -18.60
N ARG A 126 -7.68 12.14 -19.84
CA ARG A 126 -7.96 13.40 -20.54
C ARG A 126 -9.46 13.62 -20.77
N ALA A 127 -10.21 12.57 -21.09
CA ALA A 127 -11.66 12.63 -21.27
C ALA A 127 -12.42 12.89 -19.96
N ALA A 128 -11.89 12.45 -18.83
CA ALA A 128 -12.48 12.61 -17.50
C ALA A 128 -12.12 13.94 -16.80
N LEU A 129 -11.33 14.82 -17.44
CA LEU A 129 -10.95 16.11 -16.84
C LEU A 129 -12.14 17.06 -16.73
N LEU A 130 -12.32 17.64 -15.55
CA LEU A 130 -13.24 18.74 -15.32
C LEU A 130 -12.74 20.04 -15.99
N PRO A 131 -13.63 20.99 -16.29
CA PRO A 131 -13.24 22.28 -16.85
C PRO A 131 -12.15 22.98 -16.02
N ARG A 132 -11.20 23.64 -16.71
CA ARG A 132 -10.02 24.30 -16.10
C ARG A 132 -9.04 23.33 -15.41
N SER A 133 -9.08 22.07 -15.78
CA SER A 133 -8.06 21.09 -15.42
C SER A 133 -7.17 20.81 -16.62
N LYS A 134 -5.89 20.54 -16.36
CA LYS A 134 -4.92 20.09 -17.36
C LYS A 134 -4.21 18.84 -16.87
N LEU A 135 -3.94 17.92 -17.80
CA LEU A 135 -3.22 16.68 -17.53
C LEU A 135 -1.82 16.74 -18.12
N TYR A 136 -0.86 16.30 -17.32
CA TYR A 136 0.56 16.22 -17.64
C TYR A 136 1.06 14.81 -17.37
N ARG A 137 2.10 14.37 -18.09
CA ARG A 137 2.84 13.15 -17.75
C ARG A 137 4.21 13.50 -17.19
N MET A 138 4.54 12.94 -16.02
CA MET A 138 5.80 13.21 -15.32
C MET A 138 6.91 12.27 -15.76
N GLY A 139 6.55 11.04 -16.11
CA GLY A 139 7.45 9.96 -16.52
C GLY A 139 6.97 8.63 -15.93
N GLY A 140 7.40 7.50 -16.50
CA GLY A 140 6.92 6.19 -16.03
C GLY A 140 5.39 6.09 -16.08
N ASP A 141 4.80 5.75 -14.95
CA ASP A 141 3.37 5.66 -14.64
C ASP A 141 2.81 6.88 -13.88
N GLU A 142 3.59 7.96 -13.76
CA GLU A 142 3.15 9.15 -13.02
C GLU A 142 2.51 10.22 -13.92
N PHE A 143 1.34 10.71 -13.48
CA PHE A 143 0.58 11.78 -14.12
C PHE A 143 0.28 12.90 -13.13
N ILE A 144 0.16 14.14 -13.63
CA ILE A 144 -0.29 15.28 -12.83
C ILE A 144 -1.54 15.90 -13.44
N ILE A 145 -2.53 16.14 -12.58
CA ILE A 145 -3.68 16.99 -12.89
C ILE A 145 -3.50 18.33 -12.17
N LEU A 146 -3.46 19.40 -12.94
CA LEU A 146 -3.39 20.77 -12.44
C LEU A 146 -4.76 21.42 -12.60
N MET A 147 -5.38 21.83 -11.49
CA MET A 147 -6.71 22.43 -11.49
C MET A 147 -6.68 23.85 -10.92
N ASP A 148 -7.36 24.79 -11.57
CA ASP A 148 -7.49 26.19 -11.10
C ASP A 148 -8.54 26.33 -9.97
N VAL A 149 -8.53 25.39 -9.02
CA VAL A 149 -9.43 25.32 -7.84
C VAL A 149 -8.68 24.77 -6.63
N THR A 150 -9.09 25.19 -5.45
CA THR A 150 -8.62 24.66 -4.16
C THR A 150 -9.75 24.08 -3.31
N ASP A 151 -10.99 24.12 -3.82
CA ASP A 151 -12.13 23.50 -3.17
C ASP A 151 -12.00 21.98 -3.17
N VAL A 152 -12.03 21.42 -1.96
CA VAL A 152 -11.88 19.98 -1.70
C VAL A 152 -12.96 19.17 -2.40
N ASN A 153 -14.20 19.68 -2.48
CA ASN A 153 -15.27 18.98 -3.17
C ASN A 153 -15.03 18.88 -4.68
N CYS A 154 -14.48 19.93 -5.31
CA CYS A 154 -14.05 19.88 -6.70
C CYS A 154 -12.95 18.83 -6.94
N ILE A 155 -11.98 18.72 -6.03
CA ILE A 155 -10.89 17.72 -6.11
C ILE A 155 -11.46 16.29 -6.03
N TYR A 156 -12.33 16.02 -5.05
CA TYR A 156 -13.00 14.72 -4.97
C TYR A 156 -13.91 14.45 -6.18
N SER A 157 -14.55 15.48 -6.73
CA SER A 157 -15.35 15.34 -7.96
C SER A 157 -14.49 14.95 -9.16
N GLN A 158 -13.30 15.54 -9.30
CA GLN A 158 -12.33 15.16 -10.34
C GLN A 158 -11.87 13.70 -10.16
N ASN A 159 -11.60 13.29 -8.92
CA ASN A 159 -11.26 11.90 -8.63
C ASN A 159 -12.40 10.94 -8.98
N ASN A 160 -13.65 11.27 -8.63
CA ASN A 160 -14.80 10.44 -8.97
C ASN A 160 -15.04 10.34 -10.48
N ALA A 161 -14.78 11.42 -11.24
CA ALA A 161 -14.84 11.39 -12.70
C ALA A 161 -13.82 10.42 -13.29
N LEU A 162 -12.58 10.42 -12.78
CA LEU A 162 -11.54 9.46 -13.19
C LEU A 162 -11.93 8.02 -12.84
N LEU A 163 -12.34 7.76 -11.60
CA LEU A 163 -12.80 6.43 -11.18
C LEU A 163 -13.94 5.91 -12.05
N SER A 164 -14.90 6.78 -12.39
CA SER A 164 -16.03 6.40 -13.24
C SER A 164 -15.58 6.04 -14.66
N GLU A 165 -14.63 6.77 -15.23
CA GLU A 165 -14.11 6.51 -16.57
C GLU A 165 -13.30 5.20 -16.63
N LEU A 166 -12.52 4.92 -15.57
CA LEU A 166 -11.68 3.72 -15.45
C LEU A 166 -12.45 2.47 -15.01
N LYS A 167 -13.64 2.61 -14.45
CA LYS A 167 -14.50 1.48 -14.04
C LYS A 167 -14.85 0.52 -15.19
N SER A 168 -14.82 1.02 -16.43
CA SER A 168 -15.06 0.21 -17.63
C SER A 168 -13.89 -0.69 -18.03
N GLY A 169 -12.76 -0.60 -17.30
CA GLY A 169 -11.50 -1.23 -17.68
C GLY A 169 -10.79 -0.49 -18.81
N ILE A 170 -9.60 -0.98 -19.13
CA ILE A 170 -8.84 -0.56 -20.31
C ILE A 170 -8.66 -1.78 -21.21
N GLU A 171 -9.13 -1.66 -22.46
CA GLU A 171 -9.00 -2.72 -23.45
C GLU A 171 -7.68 -2.60 -24.20
N ILE A 172 -6.84 -3.63 -24.14
CA ILE A 172 -5.57 -3.70 -24.87
C ILE A 172 -5.45 -5.09 -25.49
N GLU A 173 -5.35 -5.16 -26.82
CA GLU A 173 -5.19 -6.43 -27.54
C GLU A 173 -6.26 -7.47 -27.15
N GLU A 174 -7.53 -7.04 -27.07
CA GLU A 174 -8.71 -7.85 -26.70
C GLU A 174 -8.76 -8.30 -25.22
N LEU A 175 -7.81 -7.85 -24.39
CA LEU A 175 -7.83 -8.06 -22.94
C LEU A 175 -8.43 -6.85 -22.24
N GLN A 176 -9.40 -7.08 -21.35
CA GLN A 176 -9.91 -6.07 -20.42
C GLN A 176 -9.07 -6.07 -19.15
N LEU A 177 -8.49 -4.91 -18.82
CA LEU A 177 -7.68 -4.71 -17.63
C LEU A 177 -8.39 -3.80 -16.65
N ASP A 178 -8.55 -4.28 -15.41
CA ASP A 178 -8.96 -3.45 -14.29
C ASP A 178 -7.75 -2.67 -13.77
N VAL A 179 -7.69 -1.39 -14.10
CA VAL A 179 -6.59 -0.50 -13.72
C VAL A 179 -7.03 0.32 -12.52
N THR A 180 -6.22 0.29 -11.47
CA THR A 180 -6.41 1.13 -10.29
C THR A 180 -5.25 2.10 -10.15
N TYR A 181 -5.49 3.22 -9.47
CA TYR A 181 -4.49 4.24 -9.22
C TYR A 181 -4.59 4.74 -7.78
N SER A 182 -3.52 5.36 -7.31
CA SER A 182 -3.50 6.13 -6.08
C SER A 182 -3.08 7.55 -6.40
N ALA A 183 -3.74 8.53 -5.78
CA ALA A 183 -3.53 9.93 -6.05
C ALA A 183 -3.31 10.75 -4.77
N GLY A 184 -2.51 11.80 -4.89
CA GLY A 184 -2.23 12.74 -3.80
C GLY A 184 -2.41 14.17 -4.27
N ALA A 185 -3.17 14.96 -3.52
CA ALA A 185 -3.42 16.35 -3.85
C ALA A 185 -2.67 17.30 -2.91
N SER A 186 -2.09 18.37 -3.44
CA SER A 186 -1.60 19.50 -2.66
C SER A 186 -2.20 20.81 -3.16
N LEU A 187 -2.42 21.74 -2.23
CA LEU A 187 -3.09 23.01 -2.47
C LEU A 187 -2.09 24.15 -2.43
N TRP A 188 -2.06 24.95 -3.49
CA TRP A 188 -1.40 26.23 -3.51
C TRP A 188 -2.41 27.35 -3.27
N THR A 189 -2.18 28.14 -2.23
CA THR A 189 -2.98 29.34 -1.92
C THR A 189 -2.07 30.54 -1.73
N LYS A 190 -2.63 31.73 -1.95
CA LYS A 190 -1.94 33.00 -1.64
C LYS A 190 -1.42 33.12 -0.21
N SER A 191 -2.02 32.41 0.75
CA SER A 191 -1.59 32.43 2.15
C SER A 191 -0.41 31.50 2.43
N ARG A 192 -0.30 30.38 1.72
CA ARG A 192 0.76 29.37 1.95
C ARG A 192 1.98 29.58 1.06
N GLN A 193 1.78 30.06 -0.17
CA GLN A 193 2.83 30.41 -1.14
C GLN A 193 3.94 29.36 -1.31
N LEU A 194 3.57 28.08 -1.32
CA LEU A 194 4.52 26.98 -1.49
C LEU A 194 5.34 27.14 -2.78
N ASP A 195 6.60 26.68 -2.74
CA ASP A 195 7.38 26.56 -3.95
C ASP A 195 6.89 25.39 -4.82
N VAL A 196 7.41 25.25 -6.04
CA VAL A 196 6.95 24.15 -6.93
C VAL A 196 7.38 22.79 -6.39
N PHE A 197 8.58 22.71 -5.82
CA PHE A 197 9.13 21.46 -5.32
C PHE A 197 8.37 20.99 -4.07
N ASP A 198 8.07 21.90 -3.14
CA ASP A 198 7.26 21.65 -1.95
C ASP A 198 5.85 21.18 -2.31
N LEU A 199 5.23 21.82 -3.31
CA LEU A 199 3.88 21.43 -3.75
C LEU A 199 3.85 20.01 -4.32
N LEU A 200 4.84 19.67 -5.16
CA LEU A 200 4.99 18.32 -5.71
C LEU A 200 5.34 17.30 -4.63
N LYS A 201 6.23 17.65 -3.68
CA LYS A 201 6.58 16.81 -2.54
C LYS A 201 5.36 16.51 -1.66
N GLN A 202 4.52 17.51 -1.41
CA GLN A 202 3.30 17.31 -0.63
C GLN A 202 2.28 16.44 -1.36
N ALA A 203 2.13 16.60 -2.68
CA ALA A 203 1.29 15.73 -3.49
C ALA A 203 1.82 14.27 -3.48
N ASP A 204 3.13 14.07 -3.53
CA ASP A 204 3.78 12.76 -3.43
C ASP A 204 3.54 12.10 -2.06
N ILE A 205 3.71 12.83 -0.96
CA ILE A 205 3.42 12.35 0.40
C ILE A 205 1.95 11.92 0.53
N ALA A 206 1.02 12.73 0.03
CA ALA A 206 -0.40 12.39 0.04
C ALA A 206 -0.71 11.17 -0.84
N MET A 207 -0.07 11.05 -2.00
CA MET A 207 -0.24 9.92 -2.90
C MET A 207 0.26 8.62 -2.27
N TYR A 208 1.42 8.69 -1.61
CA TYR A 208 1.94 7.59 -0.80
C TYR A 208 0.93 7.19 0.26
N SER A 209 0.38 8.14 1.03
CA SER A 209 -0.69 7.85 2.00
C SER A 209 -1.89 7.16 1.36
N ALA A 210 -2.34 7.62 0.19
CA ALA A 210 -3.48 7.03 -0.51
C ALA A 210 -3.18 5.58 -0.90
N LYS A 211 -1.96 5.30 -1.33
CA LYS A 211 -1.49 3.93 -1.64
C LYS A 211 -1.49 3.04 -0.40
N HIS A 212 -1.15 3.59 0.77
CA HIS A 212 -1.14 2.87 2.04
C HIS A 212 -2.54 2.60 2.59
N SER A 213 -3.42 3.60 2.58
CA SER A 213 -4.81 3.48 3.05
C SER A 213 -5.75 2.80 2.04
N ARG A 214 -5.22 2.37 0.89
CA ARG A 214 -5.98 1.87 -0.27
C ARG A 214 -7.10 2.83 -0.71
N GLN A 215 -6.92 4.12 -0.44
CA GLN A 215 -7.81 5.18 -0.95
C GLN A 215 -7.36 5.59 -2.35
N SER A 216 -8.33 6.00 -3.18
CA SER A 216 -8.02 6.48 -4.53
C SER A 216 -7.32 7.84 -4.50
N ILE A 217 -7.64 8.69 -3.52
CA ILE A 217 -7.05 10.02 -3.37
C ILE A 217 -6.95 10.43 -1.90
N VAL A 218 -5.85 11.08 -1.53
CA VAL A 218 -5.67 11.78 -0.24
C VAL A 218 -5.24 13.22 -0.53
N ILE A 219 -5.71 14.17 0.27
CA ILE A 219 -5.30 15.58 0.18
C ILE A 219 -4.28 15.83 1.30
N PHE A 220 -3.17 16.45 0.97
CA PHE A 220 -2.13 16.78 1.94
C PHE A 220 -2.66 17.75 3.00
N ASP A 221 -2.43 17.40 4.25
CA ASP A 221 -2.42 18.29 5.40
C ASP A 221 -1.16 18.04 6.26
N GLU A 222 -0.92 18.90 7.24
CA GLU A 222 0.29 18.82 8.08
C GLU A 222 0.26 17.62 9.04
N GLU A 223 -0.93 17.22 9.52
CA GLU A 223 -1.09 16.05 10.39
C GLU A 223 -0.71 14.75 9.67
N LEU A 224 -1.07 14.63 8.38
CA LEU A 224 -0.69 13.53 7.52
C LEU A 224 0.83 13.44 7.35
N HIS A 225 1.51 14.58 7.18
CA HIS A 225 2.96 14.59 7.04
C HIS A 225 3.68 14.11 8.30
N GLU A 226 3.24 14.62 9.46
CA GLU A 226 3.79 14.22 10.76
C GLU A 226 3.58 12.72 11.02
N GLY A 227 2.40 12.19 10.66
CA GLY A 227 2.11 10.75 10.78
C GLY A 227 3.07 9.88 9.95
N ILE A 228 3.30 10.24 8.68
CA ILE A 228 4.20 9.48 7.80
C ILE A 228 5.66 9.56 8.28
N GLU A 229 6.12 10.73 8.74
CA GLU A 229 7.47 10.88 9.28
C GLU A 229 7.65 10.05 10.57
N ALA A 230 6.63 10.02 11.43
CA ALA A 230 6.61 9.18 12.63
C ALA A 230 6.68 7.68 12.27
N GLU A 231 5.95 7.23 11.25
CA GLU A 231 6.01 5.83 10.76
C GLU A 231 7.43 5.47 10.26
N PHE A 232 8.05 6.33 9.46
CA PHE A 232 9.42 6.10 8.98
C PHE A 232 10.42 6.02 10.14
N GLN A 233 10.30 6.92 11.12
CA GLN A 233 11.16 6.91 12.30
C GLN A 233 10.93 5.65 13.15
N LEU A 234 9.67 5.23 13.34
CA LEU A 234 9.31 4.03 14.07
C LEU A 234 9.89 2.78 13.40
N LEU A 235 9.79 2.68 12.07
CA LEU A 235 10.36 1.58 11.30
C LEU A 235 11.89 1.53 11.42
N ALA A 236 12.57 2.69 11.34
CA ALA A 236 14.02 2.76 11.51
C ALA A 236 14.44 2.32 12.92
N ASN A 237 13.72 2.79 13.93
CA ASN A 237 13.94 2.39 15.33
C ASN A 237 13.70 0.89 15.53
N LEU A 238 12.68 0.30 14.90
CA LEU A 238 12.34 -1.12 15.04
C LEU A 238 13.46 -2.02 14.53
N LYS A 239 14.07 -1.66 13.39
CA LYS A 239 15.23 -2.39 12.85
C LYS A 239 16.41 -2.37 13.83
N VAL A 240 16.66 -1.23 14.46
CA VAL A 240 17.74 -1.07 15.44
C VAL A 240 17.41 -1.87 16.71
N ALA A 241 16.19 -1.78 17.20
CA ALA A 241 15.71 -2.48 18.40
C ALA A 241 15.82 -4.00 18.24
N LEU A 242 15.42 -4.53 17.08
CA LEU A 242 15.54 -5.95 16.78
C LEU A 242 17.01 -6.40 16.74
N ALA A 243 17.90 -5.62 16.11
CA ALA A 243 19.33 -5.92 16.07
C ALA A 243 20.01 -5.86 17.45
N ARG A 244 19.47 -5.05 18.37
CA ARG A 244 19.99 -4.88 19.74
C ARG A 244 19.33 -5.77 20.78
N GLY A 245 18.28 -6.52 20.41
CA GLY A 245 17.51 -7.33 21.34
C GLY A 245 16.74 -6.50 22.37
N GLU A 246 16.23 -5.32 21.98
CA GLU A 246 15.45 -4.43 22.85
C GLU A 246 13.98 -4.86 22.97
N LEU A 247 13.52 -5.77 22.09
CA LEU A 247 12.20 -6.39 22.16
C LEU A 247 12.15 -7.45 23.26
N THR A 248 10.97 -7.65 23.84
CA THR A 248 10.74 -8.68 24.86
C THR A 248 9.37 -9.33 24.68
N LEU A 249 9.16 -10.49 25.31
CA LEU A 249 7.88 -11.18 25.33
C LEU A 249 7.22 -11.06 26.69
N TYR A 250 5.92 -10.81 26.64
CA TYR A 250 5.01 -10.95 27.76
C TYR A 250 4.10 -12.14 27.49
N TYR A 251 3.58 -12.76 28.55
CA TYR A 251 2.81 -13.98 28.49
C TYR A 251 1.46 -13.74 29.15
N GLN A 252 0.38 -13.93 28.40
CA GLN A 252 -0.97 -13.81 28.93
C GLN A 252 -1.57 -15.20 29.19
N PRO A 253 -1.99 -15.52 30.43
CA PRO A 253 -2.58 -16.81 30.75
C PRO A 253 -3.93 -17.07 30.04
N ILE A 254 -4.07 -18.30 29.55
CA ILE A 254 -5.32 -18.90 29.05
C ILE A 254 -5.75 -19.93 30.07
N VAL A 255 -6.99 -19.83 30.58
CA VAL A 255 -7.47 -20.70 31.66
C VAL A 255 -8.70 -21.50 31.24
N CYS A 256 -8.84 -22.70 31.80
CA CYS A 256 -10.06 -23.48 31.67
C CYS A 256 -11.19 -22.79 32.43
N SER A 257 -12.34 -22.51 31.80
CA SER A 257 -13.41 -21.76 32.48
C SER A 257 -13.99 -22.49 33.70
N GLN A 258 -14.02 -23.83 33.65
CA GLN A 258 -14.68 -24.67 34.65
C GLN A 258 -13.80 -24.95 35.85
N SER A 259 -12.56 -25.38 35.63
CA SER A 259 -11.61 -25.64 36.72
C SER A 259 -10.85 -24.40 37.13
N GLY A 260 -10.75 -23.42 36.24
CA GLY A 260 -9.89 -22.25 36.32
C GLY A 260 -8.40 -22.58 36.21
N ASP A 261 -8.01 -23.82 35.87
CA ASP A 261 -6.62 -24.23 35.74
C ASP A 261 -6.00 -23.56 34.52
N THR A 262 -4.71 -23.21 34.60
CA THR A 262 -3.98 -22.67 33.46
C THR A 262 -3.86 -23.75 32.39
N HIS A 263 -4.39 -23.47 31.21
CA HIS A 263 -4.24 -24.34 30.04
C HIS A 263 -2.96 -24.01 29.29
N GLY A 264 -2.71 -22.71 29.09
CA GLY A 264 -1.62 -22.21 28.29
C GLY A 264 -1.33 -20.75 28.55
N VAL A 265 -0.41 -20.20 27.77
CA VAL A 265 -0.10 -18.78 27.75
C VAL A 265 0.08 -18.31 26.31
N GLU A 266 -0.35 -17.09 26.01
CA GLU A 266 -0.08 -16.45 24.73
C GLU A 266 1.15 -15.56 24.80
N ALA A 267 2.09 -15.77 23.88
CA ALA A 267 3.31 -14.98 23.76
C ALA A 267 3.04 -13.69 22.98
N LEU A 268 3.09 -12.56 23.70
CA LEU A 268 2.76 -11.24 23.20
C LEU A 268 4.02 -10.36 23.15
N LEU A 269 4.34 -9.87 21.96
CA LEU A 269 5.50 -9.02 21.76
C LEU A 269 5.34 -7.67 22.47
N ARG A 270 6.41 -7.15 23.05
CA ARG A 270 6.45 -5.84 23.71
C ARG A 270 7.74 -5.11 23.36
N TRP A 271 7.62 -3.82 23.11
CA TRP A 271 8.76 -2.97 22.79
C TRP A 271 8.96 -1.87 23.84
N PRO A 272 9.69 -2.17 24.93
CA PRO A 272 9.98 -1.20 25.96
C PRO A 272 10.90 -0.10 25.44
N GLN A 273 10.64 1.13 25.86
CA GLN A 273 11.46 2.30 25.53
C GLN A 273 12.37 2.67 26.71
N PRO A 274 13.53 3.32 26.44
CA PRO A 274 14.47 3.74 27.50
C PRO A 274 13.88 4.73 28.52
N ASP A 275 12.83 5.46 28.16
CA ASP A 275 12.12 6.42 29.03
C ASP A 275 11.08 5.75 29.95
N GLY A 276 10.91 4.42 29.84
CA GLY A 276 9.94 3.64 30.62
C GLY A 276 8.57 3.49 29.95
N THR A 277 8.36 4.07 28.77
CA THR A 277 7.14 3.86 27.98
C THR A 277 7.19 2.53 27.23
N MET A 278 6.04 2.11 26.68
CA MET A 278 5.90 0.86 25.93
C MET A 278 5.26 1.16 24.57
N ILE A 279 5.92 0.76 23.49
CA ILE A 279 5.31 0.76 22.16
C ILE A 279 4.58 -0.58 21.99
N MET A 280 3.27 -0.52 21.76
CA MET A 280 2.42 -1.69 21.62
C MET A 280 2.47 -2.28 20.20
N PRO A 281 2.28 -3.61 20.03
CA PRO A 281 2.30 -4.29 18.73
C PRO A 281 1.49 -3.61 17.63
N ASP A 282 0.28 -3.14 17.94
CA ASP A 282 -0.62 -2.50 16.97
C ASP A 282 0.01 -1.30 16.25
N GLN A 283 1.00 -0.64 16.86
CA GLN A 283 1.68 0.50 16.25
C GLN A 283 2.76 0.10 15.24
N PHE A 284 3.32 -1.11 15.33
CA PHE A 284 4.51 -1.49 14.55
C PHE A 284 4.40 -2.83 13.80
N ILE A 285 3.47 -3.71 14.14
CA ILE A 285 3.28 -4.99 13.44
C ILE A 285 2.84 -4.74 12.00
N GLU A 286 1.84 -3.88 11.78
CA GLU A 286 1.39 -3.53 10.44
C GLU A 286 2.51 -2.88 9.61
N LEU A 287 3.31 -2.00 10.22
CA LEU A 287 4.50 -1.42 9.57
C LEU A 287 5.53 -2.50 9.23
N ALA A 288 5.73 -3.48 10.11
CA ALA A 288 6.67 -4.57 9.90
C ALA A 288 6.22 -5.50 8.77
N GLU A 289 4.93 -5.81 8.67
CA GLU A 289 4.36 -6.61 7.58
C GLU A 289 4.51 -5.92 6.23
N ARG A 290 4.14 -4.64 6.14
CA ARG A 290 4.28 -3.85 4.90
C ARG A 290 5.73 -3.75 4.42
N ASN A 291 6.67 -3.73 5.38
CA ASN A 291 8.11 -3.57 5.11
C ASN A 291 8.91 -4.88 5.18
N ASN A 292 8.25 -6.04 5.16
CA ASN A 292 8.91 -7.36 5.20
C ASN A 292 9.81 -7.61 6.43
N LEU A 293 9.62 -6.85 7.50
CA LEU A 293 10.29 -7.05 8.79
C LEU A 293 9.58 -8.06 9.69
N ILE A 294 8.30 -8.37 9.40
CA ILE A 294 7.52 -9.31 10.22
C ILE A 294 8.24 -10.65 10.38
N ARG A 295 8.91 -11.14 9.33
CA ARG A 295 9.72 -12.37 9.37
C ARG A 295 10.81 -12.36 10.42
N GLN A 296 11.48 -11.21 10.60
CA GLN A 296 12.52 -11.08 11.63
C GLN A 296 11.90 -11.03 13.02
N LEU A 297 10.72 -10.42 13.17
CA LEU A 297 9.97 -10.41 14.43
C LEU A 297 9.47 -11.81 14.78
N SER A 298 8.85 -12.53 13.86
CA SER A 298 8.37 -13.89 14.06
C SER A 298 9.53 -14.81 14.44
N ALA A 299 10.67 -14.72 13.74
CA ALA A 299 11.87 -15.47 14.12
C ALA A 299 12.35 -15.11 15.54
N PHE A 300 12.35 -13.84 15.92
CA PHE A 300 12.69 -13.41 17.28
C PHE A 300 11.73 -14.02 18.32
N VAL A 301 10.42 -13.90 18.10
CA VAL A 301 9.37 -14.42 18.99
C VAL A 301 9.54 -15.93 19.15
N ILE A 302 9.62 -16.69 18.06
CA ILE A 302 9.78 -18.15 18.08
C ILE A 302 11.04 -18.54 18.85
N ASN A 303 12.20 -17.97 18.51
CA ASN A 303 13.45 -18.28 19.22
C ASN A 303 13.33 -18.01 20.72
N ARG A 304 12.68 -16.91 21.10
CA ARG A 304 12.51 -16.54 22.49
C ARG A 304 11.54 -17.47 23.22
N VAL A 305 10.43 -17.86 22.61
CA VAL A 305 9.49 -18.82 23.17
C VAL A 305 10.16 -20.18 23.38
N PHE A 306 10.93 -20.69 22.40
CA PHE A 306 11.66 -21.96 22.56
C PHE A 306 12.67 -21.94 23.71
N GLN A 307 13.26 -20.77 24.01
CA GLN A 307 14.13 -20.60 25.18
C GLN A 307 13.33 -20.57 26.49
N ASP A 308 12.23 -19.83 26.51
CA ASP A 308 11.39 -19.66 27.70
C ASP A 308 10.60 -20.94 28.02
N LEU A 309 10.37 -21.81 27.03
CA LEU A 309 9.56 -23.01 27.16
C LEU A 309 10.13 -24.02 28.16
N ALA A 310 11.47 -24.12 28.28
CA ALA A 310 12.09 -24.97 29.28
C ALA A 310 11.66 -24.59 30.72
N ILE A 311 11.53 -23.29 30.99
CA ILE A 311 11.09 -22.78 32.29
C ILE A 311 9.58 -23.02 32.47
N LEU A 312 8.80 -22.83 31.41
CA LEU A 312 7.34 -22.97 31.44
C LEU A 312 6.91 -24.44 31.67
N ILE A 313 7.55 -25.39 30.99
CA ILE A 313 7.28 -26.83 31.15
C ILE A 313 7.70 -27.34 32.54
N GLU A 314 8.75 -26.78 33.15
CA GLU A 314 9.15 -27.14 34.52
C GLU A 314 8.08 -26.78 35.56
N ILE A 315 7.22 -25.80 35.27
CA ILE A 315 6.15 -25.34 36.17
C ILE A 315 4.90 -26.20 36.01
N ASP A 316 4.51 -26.46 34.76
CA ASP A 316 3.41 -27.33 34.40
C ASP A 316 3.73 -28.07 33.09
N ASP A 317 3.84 -29.39 33.18
CA ASP A 317 4.21 -30.28 32.09
C ASP A 317 3.11 -30.44 31.03
N LYS A 318 1.98 -29.74 31.17
CA LYS A 318 0.88 -29.69 30.20
C LYS A 318 0.67 -28.32 29.60
N LEU A 319 1.46 -27.33 30.00
CA LEU A 319 1.27 -25.97 29.57
C LEU A 319 1.61 -25.81 28.08
N VAL A 320 0.73 -25.15 27.34
CA VAL A 320 0.94 -24.81 25.93
C VAL A 320 1.25 -23.33 25.77
N VAL A 321 2.10 -22.99 24.79
CA VAL A 321 2.45 -21.60 24.45
C VAL A 321 1.93 -21.29 23.07
N HIS A 322 1.15 -20.21 22.98
CA HIS A 322 0.56 -19.75 21.74
C HIS A 322 1.45 -18.68 21.10
N ILE A 323 1.66 -18.78 19.79
CA ILE A 323 2.53 -17.89 19.01
C ILE A 323 1.78 -17.42 17.76
N ASN A 324 1.59 -16.11 17.65
CA ASN A 324 1.06 -15.46 16.46
C ASN A 324 2.03 -15.56 15.28
N LEU A 325 1.51 -15.95 14.11
CA LEU A 325 2.25 -15.99 12.84
C LEU A 325 1.52 -15.20 11.74
N SER A 326 2.30 -14.57 10.86
CA SER A 326 1.79 -13.84 9.69
C SER A 326 1.89 -14.69 8.43
N CYS A 327 0.97 -14.54 7.45
CA CYS A 327 1.06 -15.27 6.17
C CYS A 327 2.42 -15.07 5.47
N GLN A 328 3.05 -13.92 5.68
CA GLN A 328 4.34 -13.59 5.07
C GLN A 328 5.51 -14.44 5.60
N ASP A 329 5.35 -15.11 6.74
CA ASP A 329 6.37 -15.97 7.34
C ASP A 329 6.57 -17.28 6.55
N PHE A 330 5.62 -17.60 5.66
CA PHE A 330 5.51 -18.92 5.04
C PHE A 330 5.85 -18.97 3.55
N ALA A 331 6.10 -17.81 2.94
CA ALA A 331 6.42 -17.72 1.51
C ALA A 331 7.79 -18.36 1.16
N GLU A 332 8.62 -18.72 2.14
CA GLU A 332 9.90 -19.42 1.95
C GLU A 332 10.05 -20.62 2.89
N GLN A 333 10.74 -21.68 2.44
CA GLN A 333 11.08 -22.89 3.23
C GLN A 333 11.92 -22.60 4.51
N ASN A 334 12.26 -21.34 4.78
CA ASN A 334 13.13 -20.92 5.87
C ASN A 334 12.49 -21.10 7.26
N LEU A 335 11.18 -20.89 7.41
CA LEU A 335 10.52 -21.05 8.71
C LEU A 335 10.52 -22.52 9.16
N ILE A 336 10.09 -23.43 8.30
CA ILE A 336 10.02 -24.87 8.59
C ILE A 336 11.40 -25.42 8.96
N ASN A 337 12.44 -25.03 8.22
CA ASN A 337 13.82 -25.40 8.54
C ASN A 337 14.26 -24.85 9.90
N THR A 338 13.85 -23.62 10.24
CA THR A 338 14.16 -23.01 11.54
C THR A 338 13.46 -23.75 12.68
N LEU A 339 12.17 -24.08 12.52
CA LEU A 339 11.41 -24.84 13.52
C LEU A 339 12.01 -26.24 13.73
N ALA A 340 12.37 -26.94 12.65
CA ALA A 340 13.02 -28.25 12.75
C ALA A 340 14.36 -28.18 13.50
N MET A 341 15.17 -27.16 13.23
CA MET A 341 16.42 -26.90 13.94
C MET A 341 16.19 -26.62 15.43
N LEU A 342 15.18 -25.82 15.77
CA LEU A 342 14.86 -25.47 17.15
C LEU A 342 14.32 -26.65 17.95
N LEU A 343 13.49 -27.50 17.35
CA LEU A 343 13.03 -28.74 17.96
C LEU A 343 14.21 -29.66 18.32
N ASP A 344 15.18 -29.83 17.41
CA ASP A 344 16.38 -30.64 17.67
C ASP A 344 17.28 -30.02 18.74
N THR A 345 17.47 -28.69 18.67
CA THR A 345 18.35 -27.95 19.58
C THR A 345 17.83 -27.94 21.01
N HIS A 346 16.54 -27.67 21.19
CA HIS A 346 15.92 -27.52 22.51
C HIS A 346 15.31 -28.82 23.05
N ARG A 347 15.16 -29.86 22.21
CA ARG A 347 14.54 -31.15 22.56
C ARG A 347 13.15 -31.00 23.18
N VAL A 348 12.34 -30.16 22.55
CA VAL A 348 11.00 -29.80 22.97
C VAL A 348 9.98 -30.72 22.28
N ASP A 349 8.96 -31.14 23.02
CA ASP A 349 7.77 -31.76 22.41
C ASP A 349 6.94 -30.68 21.69
N PRO A 350 6.75 -30.77 20.36
CA PRO A 350 6.00 -29.76 19.60
C PRO A 350 4.55 -29.58 20.07
N THR A 351 3.98 -30.53 20.83
CA THR A 351 2.62 -30.39 21.39
C THR A 351 2.49 -29.24 22.39
N HIS A 352 3.60 -28.70 22.89
CA HIS A 352 3.60 -27.53 23.76
C HIS A 352 3.46 -26.20 23.01
N ILE A 353 3.44 -26.20 21.68
CA ILE A 353 3.38 -24.98 20.88
C ILE A 353 2.12 -25.00 20.01
N VAL A 354 1.35 -23.92 20.10
CA VAL A 354 0.18 -23.65 19.27
C VAL A 354 0.50 -22.44 18.40
N PHE A 355 0.43 -22.59 17.09
CA PHE A 355 0.58 -21.45 16.17
C PHE A 355 -0.78 -20.84 15.87
N GLU A 356 -0.85 -19.52 15.93
CA GLU A 356 -2.06 -18.74 15.71
C GLU A 356 -1.98 -18.03 14.36
N LEU A 357 -3.05 -18.15 13.59
CA LEU A 357 -3.21 -17.50 12.28
C LEU A 357 -4.53 -16.76 12.27
N THR A 358 -4.52 -15.47 11.95
CA THR A 358 -5.78 -14.70 11.90
C THR A 358 -6.68 -15.18 10.75
N GLU A 359 -7.98 -15.09 10.94
CA GLU A 359 -8.99 -15.49 9.95
C GLU A 359 -8.74 -14.80 8.59
N SER A 360 -8.53 -13.48 8.60
CA SER A 360 -8.29 -12.69 7.39
C SER A 360 -7.08 -13.19 6.61
N THR A 361 -6.00 -13.49 7.32
CA THR A 361 -4.72 -13.98 6.78
C THR A 361 -4.90 -15.32 6.07
N VAL A 362 -5.69 -16.23 6.65
CA VAL A 362 -6.00 -17.53 6.04
C VAL A 362 -6.89 -17.37 4.80
N MET A 363 -7.82 -16.42 4.80
CA MET A 363 -8.76 -16.21 3.69
C MET A 363 -8.11 -15.52 2.47
N GLU A 364 -7.09 -14.68 2.69
CA GLU A 364 -6.35 -14.05 1.58
C GLU A 364 -5.57 -15.07 0.74
N GLU A 365 -4.95 -16.08 1.36
CA GLU A 365 -4.09 -17.06 0.69
C GLU A 365 -4.39 -18.52 1.08
N VAL A 366 -5.65 -18.95 0.94
CA VAL A 366 -6.18 -20.25 1.42
C VAL A 366 -5.28 -21.46 1.12
N GLU A 367 -4.82 -21.61 -0.13
CA GLU A 367 -4.02 -22.77 -0.54
C GLU A 367 -2.64 -22.82 0.14
N LYS A 368 -2.01 -21.65 0.33
CA LYS A 368 -0.73 -21.55 1.02
C LYS A 368 -0.90 -21.77 2.52
N ALA A 369 -1.94 -21.17 3.11
CA ALA A 369 -2.30 -21.38 4.51
C ALA A 369 -2.57 -22.87 4.78
N ARG A 370 -3.33 -23.56 3.92
CA ARG A 370 -3.58 -25.00 4.06
C ARG A 370 -2.29 -25.82 4.05
N SER A 371 -1.45 -25.64 3.02
CA SER A 371 -0.20 -26.40 2.89
C SER A 371 0.73 -26.20 4.10
N LEU A 372 0.73 -24.99 4.65
CA LEU A 372 1.46 -24.68 5.86
C LEU A 372 0.91 -25.43 7.07
N ILE A 373 -0.39 -25.31 7.32
CA ILE A 373 -1.04 -25.88 8.50
C ILE A 373 -0.81 -27.40 8.51
N GLU A 374 -0.96 -28.05 7.35
CA GLU A 374 -0.60 -29.47 7.17
C GLU A 374 0.85 -29.75 7.56
N THR A 375 1.80 -28.93 7.09
CA THR A 375 3.23 -29.09 7.42
C THR A 375 3.50 -28.94 8.92
N LEU A 376 2.89 -27.94 9.58
CA LEU A 376 3.06 -27.72 11.02
C LEU A 376 2.51 -28.90 11.84
N ILE A 377 1.37 -29.45 11.43
CA ILE A 377 0.76 -30.62 12.08
C ILE A 377 1.58 -31.88 11.85
N ASP A 378 2.12 -32.07 10.64
CA ASP A 378 3.04 -33.18 10.35
C ASP A 378 4.32 -33.11 11.21
N MET A 379 4.74 -31.89 11.59
CA MET A 379 5.81 -31.67 12.57
C MET A 379 5.38 -31.88 14.02
N GLY A 380 4.09 -32.04 14.30
CA GLY A 380 3.51 -32.30 15.62
C GLY A 380 3.00 -31.05 16.36
N PHE A 381 3.00 -29.88 15.72
CA PHE A 381 2.47 -28.65 16.32
C PHE A 381 0.94 -28.60 16.25
N ALA A 382 0.35 -27.83 17.15
CA ALA A 382 -1.06 -27.46 17.08
C ALA A 382 -1.23 -26.13 16.33
N VAL A 383 -2.39 -25.95 15.68
CA VAL A 383 -2.74 -24.70 14.99
C VAL A 383 -4.10 -24.21 15.46
N SER A 384 -4.18 -22.92 15.74
CA SER A 384 -5.38 -22.18 16.11
C SER A 384 -5.70 -21.12 15.05
N ILE A 385 -7.00 -20.90 14.81
CA ILE A 385 -7.48 -19.76 14.03
C ILE A 385 -7.86 -18.63 14.98
N ASP A 386 -7.25 -17.47 14.78
CA ASP A 386 -7.43 -16.28 15.60
C ASP A 386 -8.38 -15.26 14.94
N ASP A 387 -8.87 -14.30 15.72
CA ASP A 387 -9.84 -13.26 15.34
C ASP A 387 -11.11 -13.80 14.68
N PHE A 388 -11.57 -14.99 15.10
CA PHE A 388 -12.67 -15.69 14.43
C PHE A 388 -14.00 -14.95 14.55
N GLY A 389 -14.64 -14.71 13.39
CA GLY A 389 -15.94 -14.05 13.26
C GLY A 389 -15.87 -12.63 12.68
N THR A 390 -14.66 -12.07 12.55
CA THR A 390 -14.45 -10.71 12.02
C THR A 390 -14.45 -10.67 10.48
N GLY A 391 -14.19 -11.83 9.84
CA GLY A 391 -14.09 -11.97 8.39
C GLY A 391 -15.30 -12.63 7.72
N PHE A 392 -15.26 -12.71 6.39
CA PHE A 392 -16.19 -13.49 5.58
C PHE A 392 -15.69 -14.92 5.41
N SER A 393 -15.52 -15.67 6.50
CA SER A 393 -15.23 -17.10 6.39
C SER A 393 -16.30 -17.83 5.56
N SER A 394 -15.89 -18.42 4.44
CA SER A 394 -16.69 -19.48 3.84
C SER A 394 -16.52 -20.70 4.73
N PHE A 395 -17.57 -21.14 5.42
CA PHE A 395 -17.57 -22.39 6.21
C PHE A 395 -17.02 -23.59 5.42
N SER A 396 -17.11 -23.53 4.09
CA SER A 396 -16.52 -24.50 3.15
C SER A 396 -14.99 -24.60 3.29
N ILE A 397 -14.29 -23.48 3.51
CA ILE A 397 -12.82 -23.43 3.64
C ILE A 397 -12.40 -24.00 4.99
N LEU A 398 -13.00 -23.55 6.09
CA LEU A 398 -12.69 -24.03 7.44
C LEU A 398 -12.85 -25.54 7.59
N LYS A 399 -13.84 -26.13 6.89
CA LYS A 399 -14.05 -27.58 6.86
C LYS A 399 -12.84 -28.35 6.33
N GLU A 400 -12.06 -27.76 5.44
CA GLU A 400 -10.93 -28.41 4.77
C GLU A 400 -9.59 -28.14 5.49
N LEU A 401 -9.55 -27.22 6.45
CA LEU A 401 -8.35 -26.89 7.20
C LEU A 401 -8.21 -27.80 8.43
N PRO A 402 -7.06 -28.46 8.64
CA PRO A 402 -6.85 -29.35 9.78
C PRO A 402 -6.58 -28.59 11.09
N ILE A 403 -7.46 -27.69 11.49
CA ILE A 403 -7.26 -26.84 12.67
C ILE A 403 -7.58 -27.56 13.99
N SER A 404 -6.85 -27.24 15.06
CA SER A 404 -7.02 -27.86 16.38
C SER A 404 -7.80 -26.98 17.37
N GLN A 405 -7.85 -25.68 17.09
CA GLN A 405 -8.47 -24.69 17.97
C GLN A 405 -9.01 -23.50 17.18
N ILE A 406 -10.02 -22.85 17.75
CA ILE A 406 -10.57 -21.57 17.29
C ILE A 406 -10.54 -20.59 18.47
N LYS A 407 -10.04 -19.38 18.26
CA LYS A 407 -10.15 -18.27 19.21
C LYS A 407 -11.22 -17.29 18.72
N ILE A 408 -12.21 -17.03 19.56
CA ILE A 408 -13.28 -16.08 19.25
C ILE A 408 -12.78 -14.67 19.54
N ASP A 409 -12.88 -13.79 18.54
CA ASP A 409 -12.46 -12.39 18.65
C ASP A 409 -13.15 -11.67 19.83
N GLY A 410 -12.35 -10.88 20.56
CA GLY A 410 -12.80 -10.18 21.75
C GLY A 410 -13.91 -9.15 21.50
N SER A 411 -14.10 -8.64 20.27
CA SER A 411 -15.18 -7.72 19.93
C SER A 411 -16.56 -8.36 20.10
N PHE A 412 -16.72 -9.65 19.82
CA PHE A 412 -17.97 -10.38 20.06
C PHE A 412 -18.10 -10.82 21.51
N VAL A 413 -16.99 -11.20 22.15
CA VAL A 413 -17.02 -11.72 23.52
C VAL A 413 -17.36 -10.63 24.53
N ARG A 414 -16.78 -9.43 24.41
CA ARG A 414 -16.97 -8.31 25.36
C ARG A 414 -18.44 -7.98 25.61
N LEU A 415 -19.24 -7.93 24.54
CA LEU A 415 -20.66 -7.51 24.59
C LEU A 415 -21.65 -8.69 24.54
N SER A 416 -21.16 -9.92 24.52
CA SER A 416 -21.99 -11.13 24.43
C SER A 416 -23.00 -11.30 25.57
N HIS A 417 -22.81 -10.69 26.73
CA HIS A 417 -23.80 -10.76 27.81
C HIS A 417 -25.02 -9.83 27.60
N GLU A 418 -24.94 -8.84 26.71
CA GLU A 418 -25.99 -7.83 26.48
C GLU A 418 -26.55 -7.84 25.05
N SER A 419 -25.74 -8.25 24.07
CA SER A 419 -26.07 -8.16 22.63
C SER A 419 -26.47 -9.52 22.07
N GLU A 420 -27.75 -9.69 21.72
CA GLU A 420 -28.26 -10.92 21.09
C GLU A 420 -27.50 -11.29 19.80
N LYS A 421 -26.99 -10.29 19.07
CA LYS A 421 -26.19 -10.54 17.86
C LYS A 421 -24.84 -11.17 18.19
N ASP A 422 -24.17 -10.64 19.21
CA ASP A 422 -22.86 -11.15 19.62
C ASP A 422 -23.00 -12.52 20.30
N GLN A 423 -24.08 -12.75 21.05
CA GLN A 423 -24.46 -14.08 21.56
C GLN A 423 -24.57 -15.10 20.45
N ALA A 424 -25.32 -14.77 19.39
CA ALA A 424 -25.51 -15.67 18.26
C ALA A 424 -24.18 -16.04 17.59
N ILE A 425 -23.24 -15.10 17.48
CA ILE A 425 -21.90 -15.34 16.93
C ILE A 425 -21.11 -16.29 17.84
N VAL A 426 -21.03 -15.98 19.15
CA VAL A 426 -20.31 -16.82 20.13
C VAL A 426 -20.86 -18.25 20.15
N GLU A 427 -22.18 -18.42 20.26
CA GLU A 427 -22.83 -19.74 20.28
C GLU A 427 -22.63 -20.52 18.99
N THR A 428 -22.68 -19.83 17.84
CA THR A 428 -22.43 -20.45 16.53
C THR A 428 -20.97 -20.91 16.40
N SER A 429 -20.01 -20.09 16.82
CA SER A 429 -18.58 -20.44 16.84
C SER A 429 -18.34 -21.66 17.74
N MET A 430 -18.93 -21.69 18.94
CA MET A 430 -18.87 -22.84 19.84
C MET A 430 -19.47 -24.10 19.22
N PHE A 431 -20.64 -23.99 18.58
CA PHE A 431 -21.26 -25.11 17.89
C PHE A 431 -20.38 -25.64 16.76
N LEU A 432 -19.80 -24.75 15.96
CA LEU A 432 -18.92 -25.11 14.85
C LEU A 432 -17.66 -25.83 15.33
N ALA A 433 -16.96 -25.27 16.33
CA ALA A 433 -15.77 -25.88 16.92
C ALA A 433 -16.06 -27.32 17.39
N ARG A 434 -17.19 -27.54 18.09
CA ARG A 434 -17.62 -28.88 18.51
C ARG A 434 -17.86 -29.83 17.33
N LYS A 435 -18.35 -29.34 16.19
CA LYS A 435 -18.58 -30.16 14.99
C LYS A 435 -17.30 -30.48 14.22
N LEU A 436 -16.31 -29.60 14.28
CA LEU A 436 -14.99 -29.78 13.68
C LEU A 436 -14.02 -30.53 14.59
N ASN A 437 -14.43 -30.88 15.82
CA ASN A 437 -13.58 -31.45 16.88
C ASN A 437 -12.40 -30.53 17.27
N CYS A 438 -12.62 -29.22 17.21
CA CYS A 438 -11.65 -28.22 17.64
C CYS A 438 -11.95 -27.78 19.08
N SER A 439 -10.90 -27.41 19.81
CA SER A 439 -11.06 -26.66 21.06
C SER A 439 -11.46 -25.20 20.76
N ILE A 440 -12.00 -24.49 21.75
CA ILE A 440 -12.37 -23.08 21.59
C ILE A 440 -11.88 -22.26 22.78
N VAL A 441 -11.37 -21.07 22.46
CA VAL A 441 -10.94 -20.04 23.43
C VAL A 441 -11.78 -18.80 23.17
N ALA A 442 -12.35 -18.21 24.21
CA ALA A 442 -12.99 -16.90 24.12
C ALA A 442 -12.05 -15.81 24.64
N GLU A 443 -11.73 -14.83 23.80
CA GLU A 443 -10.82 -13.74 24.13
C GLU A 443 -11.52 -12.49 24.63
N GLY A 444 -10.78 -11.53 25.18
CA GLY A 444 -11.35 -10.25 25.57
C GLY A 444 -12.36 -10.35 26.73
N VAL A 445 -12.21 -11.34 27.62
CA VAL A 445 -13.04 -11.43 28.83
C VAL A 445 -12.64 -10.32 29.81
N GLU A 446 -13.46 -9.27 29.87
CA GLU A 446 -13.18 -8.04 30.61
C GLU A 446 -14.16 -7.78 31.77
N SER A 447 -15.20 -8.61 31.93
CA SER A 447 -16.20 -8.44 33.01
C SER A 447 -16.66 -9.76 33.63
N ASP A 448 -17.08 -9.71 34.89
CA ASP A 448 -17.67 -10.87 35.57
C ASP A 448 -18.97 -11.35 34.89
N ALA A 449 -19.73 -10.44 34.28
CA ALA A 449 -20.94 -10.79 33.54
C ALA A 449 -20.62 -11.60 32.28
N CYS A 450 -19.58 -11.19 31.53
CA CYS A 450 -19.07 -11.94 30.38
C CYS A 450 -18.55 -13.33 30.81
N LEU A 451 -17.77 -13.38 31.90
CA LEU A 451 -17.28 -14.63 32.48
C LEU A 451 -18.43 -15.60 32.82
N GLN A 452 -19.48 -15.11 33.50
CA GLN A 452 -20.64 -15.91 33.86
C GLN A 452 -21.40 -16.42 32.64
N TYR A 453 -21.55 -15.59 31.60
CA TYR A 453 -22.19 -15.99 30.36
C TYR A 453 -21.41 -17.11 29.67
N LEU A 454 -20.09 -16.95 29.48
CA LEU A 454 -19.23 -17.98 28.87
C LEU A 454 -19.19 -19.27 29.68
N TYR A 455 -19.21 -19.17 31.02
CA TYR A 455 -19.33 -20.32 31.92
C TYR A 455 -20.64 -21.07 31.69
N SER A 456 -21.76 -20.36 31.52
CA SER A 456 -23.08 -20.96 31.27
C SER A 456 -23.19 -21.70 29.93
N LEU A 457 -22.33 -21.35 28.96
CA LEU A 457 -22.23 -22.00 27.66
C LEU A 457 -21.31 -23.23 27.64
N ASP A 458 -20.65 -23.54 28.77
CA ASP A 458 -19.57 -24.52 28.86
C ASP A 458 -18.43 -24.20 27.87
N CYS A 459 -18.02 -22.92 27.79
CA CYS A 459 -16.85 -22.52 27.00
C CYS A 459 -15.58 -23.15 27.62
N PRO A 460 -14.78 -23.96 26.91
CA PRO A 460 -13.65 -24.68 27.50
C PRO A 460 -12.57 -23.76 28.06
N TYR A 461 -12.15 -22.76 27.29
CA TYR A 461 -11.03 -21.88 27.61
C TYR A 461 -11.38 -20.41 27.44
N ILE A 462 -10.80 -19.57 28.29
CA ILE A 462 -11.04 -18.13 28.32
C ILE A 462 -9.73 -17.36 28.53
N GLN A 463 -9.67 -16.17 27.96
CA GLN A 463 -8.54 -15.24 28.05
C GLN A 463 -9.05 -13.79 28.09
N GLY A 464 -8.40 -12.93 28.86
CA GLY A 464 -8.77 -11.52 28.97
C GLY A 464 -8.28 -10.85 30.25
N PHE A 465 -8.43 -9.53 30.33
CA PHE A 465 -7.92 -8.72 31.44
C PHE A 465 -8.62 -8.99 32.77
N GLN A 466 -9.86 -9.49 32.75
CA GLN A 466 -10.54 -9.94 33.98
C GLN A 466 -9.82 -11.12 34.64
N ILE A 467 -9.11 -11.94 33.85
CA ILE A 467 -8.33 -13.08 34.33
C ILE A 467 -6.94 -12.59 34.72
N CYS A 468 -6.22 -12.03 33.76
CA CYS A 468 -4.87 -11.52 33.94
C CYS A 468 -4.44 -10.68 32.73
N GLU A 469 -3.83 -9.52 33.01
CA GLU A 469 -3.10 -8.79 31.99
C GLU A 469 -1.85 -9.57 31.54
N PRO A 470 -1.30 -9.30 30.34
CA PRO A 470 -0.03 -9.88 29.92
C PRO A 470 1.09 -9.58 30.92
N LEU A 471 1.85 -10.60 31.33
CA LEU A 471 2.89 -10.51 32.37
C LEU A 471 4.28 -10.76 31.79
N SER A 472 5.33 -10.22 32.40
CA SER A 472 6.69 -10.69 32.09
C SER A 472 6.82 -12.17 32.42
N LEU A 473 7.76 -12.90 31.80
CA LEU A 473 7.97 -14.33 32.09
C LEU A 473 8.05 -14.60 33.60
N SER A 474 8.86 -13.82 34.33
CA SER A 474 9.06 -14.01 35.77
C SER A 474 7.79 -13.81 36.61
N GLU A 475 6.89 -12.94 36.16
CA GLU A 475 5.61 -12.67 36.82
C GLU A 475 4.57 -13.72 36.45
N CYS A 476 4.56 -14.15 35.18
CA CYS A 476 3.73 -15.24 34.69
C CYS A 476 4.00 -16.53 35.48
N VAL A 477 5.27 -16.88 35.66
CA VAL A 477 5.69 -18.03 36.48
C VAL A 477 5.17 -17.94 37.92
N LYS A 478 5.23 -16.74 38.54
CA LYS A 478 4.72 -16.54 39.90
C LYS A 478 3.20 -16.67 39.95
N TRP A 479 2.51 -16.11 38.95
CA TRP A 479 1.06 -16.15 38.85
C TRP A 479 0.55 -17.59 38.74
N ILE A 480 1.12 -18.40 37.85
CA ILE A 480 0.75 -19.81 37.65
C ILE A 480 0.93 -20.60 38.95
N ASN A 481 2.09 -20.46 39.61
CA ASN A 481 2.37 -21.11 40.87
C ASN A 481 1.41 -20.69 42.00
N SER A 482 1.04 -19.41 42.07
CA SER A 482 0.12 -18.90 43.10
C SER A 482 -1.29 -19.51 42.97
N GLN A 483 -1.79 -19.67 41.74
CA GLN A 483 -3.10 -20.27 41.48
C GLN A 483 -3.14 -21.74 41.87
N SER A 484 -2.07 -22.48 41.53
CA SER A 484 -1.88 -23.88 41.95
C SER A 484 -1.90 -24.03 43.48
N MET A 485 -1.23 -23.12 44.20
CA MET A 485 -1.20 -23.15 45.67
C MET A 485 -2.54 -22.83 46.33
N VAL A 486 -3.26 -21.79 45.86
CA VAL A 486 -4.58 -21.41 46.40
C VAL A 486 -5.56 -22.57 46.26
N ARG A 487 -5.58 -23.24 45.10
CA ARG A 487 -6.44 -24.41 44.90
C ARG A 487 -6.02 -25.65 45.66
N GLY A 488 -4.72 -25.93 45.77
CA GLY A 488 -4.22 -27.01 46.60
C GLY A 488 -4.64 -26.84 48.07
N ALA A 489 -4.76 -25.61 48.55
CA ALA A 489 -5.30 -25.30 49.88
C ALA A 489 -6.82 -25.52 49.96
N MET A 490 -7.60 -25.09 48.95
CA MET A 490 -9.06 -25.30 48.92
C MET A 490 -9.44 -26.79 48.83
N LYS A 491 -8.81 -27.58 47.96
CA LYS A 491 -9.04 -29.03 47.85
C LYS A 491 -8.70 -29.81 49.13
N ARG A 492 -7.80 -29.29 49.98
CA ARG A 492 -7.47 -29.87 51.30
C ARG A 492 -8.42 -29.46 52.42
N LEU A 493 -9.26 -28.45 52.20
CA LEU A 493 -10.30 -28.00 53.13
C LEU A 493 -11.65 -28.67 52.85
N ASP A 494 -11.89 -29.09 51.60
CA ASP A 494 -13.11 -29.77 51.15
C ASP A 494 -13.05 -31.31 51.23
N GLY A 495 -11.90 -31.89 51.64
CA GLY A 495 -11.69 -33.33 51.84
C GLY A 495 -11.26 -33.65 53.26
#